data_AF-A0A1V9YDQ2-F1
#
_entry.id   AF-A0A1V9YDQ2-F1
#
_cell.length_a   1.000
_cell.length_b   1.000
_cell.length_c   1.000
_cell.angle_alpha   90.00
_cell.angle_beta   90.00
_cell.angle_gamma   90.00
#
_symmetry.space_group_name_H-M   'P 1'
#
loop_
_entity.id
_entity.type
_entity.pdbx_description
1 polymer ?
#
loop_
_entity_poly.entity_id
_entity_poly.type
_entity_poly.pdbx_seq_one_letter_code
_entity_poly.pdbx_strand_id
1 'polypeptide(L)'
;MVLVSLVLSVLTYEDVEKRLRRRKSKMVTPLLVLGVVVLGILALFVYNRPESYSSIELELAQSTMEEDETLDFGSSSVTDSDLSSTQVLSSGNILSSNSTWTMVETESPVVEVKSTEVPTKSSSIAASLDHTEKPPTTPIEATTAPKAATLSPRATVIPVANENSPIVTQPAANQDPVKMQTLKPVAAVATTAPVHAKAKVIVEMVRNAVHDLNWNDGAGEMCEKNSSYITTEKLLKPFPYNDPTFSGYPETCQILNKGHEDNGVLVVLGDSHADMSKARFVKLYKDARRSYKPFPTVVFKTRWGRAMLPCRPEFPKNIEMVKSIKPQAVLFVIHWVQYINPGGRSDRPYTGPPNCCLIEGQTCKEQNMDDVTAIFKIFQEEVSKLTAMGIKVFVVDQSPEYEDMSPNHWINGDSVKVPKPHSHSSYKKEKGWLLNLIHSAVIGANATLIDYADNYSHGDTVEFTDDKGHPIMSTVGHITTYTARNYLTVVDQVVNAATLSH
;
A
#
# COMPACT_ATOMS: atom_id res chain seq x y z
N MET A 1 -23.97 -14.44 32.39
CA MET A 1 -23.28 -15.39 31.50
C MET A 1 -22.18 -16.18 32.19
N VAL A 2 -21.16 -15.56 32.80
CA VAL A 2 -20.04 -16.27 33.46
C VAL A 2 -20.49 -17.22 34.58
N LEU A 3 -21.45 -16.81 35.40
CA LEU A 3 -22.00 -17.67 36.46
C LEU A 3 -22.78 -18.87 35.90
N VAL A 4 -23.51 -18.65 34.81
CA VAL A 4 -24.28 -19.70 34.12
C VAL A 4 -23.35 -20.70 33.46
N SER A 5 -22.27 -20.25 32.81
CA SER A 5 -21.28 -21.15 32.21
C SER A 5 -20.49 -21.94 33.27
N LEU A 6 -20.18 -21.32 34.42
CA LEU A 6 -19.55 -22.03 35.54
C LEU A 6 -20.47 -23.15 36.07
N VAL A 7 -21.75 -22.86 36.30
CA VAL A 7 -22.73 -23.84 36.78
C VAL A 7 -22.92 -24.98 35.78
N LEU A 8 -23.05 -24.66 34.48
CA LEU A 8 -23.18 -25.68 33.43
C LEU A 8 -21.92 -26.53 33.30
N SER A 9 -20.72 -25.95 33.46
CA SER A 9 -19.46 -26.70 33.44
C SER A 9 -19.37 -27.71 34.59
N VAL A 10 -19.73 -27.28 35.81
CA VAL A 10 -19.76 -28.17 36.99
C VAL A 10 -20.79 -29.28 36.83
N LEU A 11 -22.00 -28.97 36.34
CA LEU A 11 -23.03 -29.97 36.07
C LEU A 11 -22.59 -30.97 35.00
N THR A 12 -21.95 -30.50 33.93
CA THR A 12 -21.43 -31.38 32.87
C THR A 12 -20.36 -32.32 33.41
N TYR A 13 -19.47 -31.81 34.25
CA TYR A 13 -18.42 -32.63 34.88
C TYR A 13 -19.01 -33.69 35.83
N GLU A 14 -19.87 -33.29 36.76
CA GLU A 14 -20.39 -34.18 37.81
C GLU A 14 -21.41 -35.20 37.27
N ASP A 15 -22.34 -34.78 36.40
CA ASP A 15 -23.41 -35.67 35.94
C ASP A 15 -23.07 -36.43 34.66
N VAL A 16 -22.30 -35.85 33.75
CA VAL A 16 -21.98 -36.50 32.47
C VAL A 16 -20.64 -37.21 32.58
N GLU A 17 -19.56 -36.46 32.82
CA GLU A 17 -18.20 -37.02 32.70
C GLU A 17 -17.87 -38.04 33.78
N LYS A 18 -18.20 -37.74 35.04
CA LYS A 18 -17.92 -38.62 36.19
C LYS A 18 -18.72 -39.92 36.13
N ARG A 19 -19.97 -39.88 35.65
CA ARG A 19 -20.81 -41.07 35.45
C ARG A 19 -20.36 -41.90 34.25
N LEU A 20 -19.96 -41.26 33.16
CA LEU A 20 -19.42 -41.93 31.97
C LEU A 20 -18.09 -42.63 32.25
N ARG A 21 -17.19 -42.02 33.02
CA ARG A 21 -15.90 -42.65 33.41
C ARG A 21 -16.08 -43.91 34.26
N ARG A 22 -17.17 -44.02 35.03
CA ARG A 22 -17.41 -45.17 35.93
C ARG A 22 -18.19 -46.31 35.26
N ARG A 23 -18.96 -46.06 34.20
CA ARG A 23 -19.68 -47.11 33.46
C ARG A 23 -18.88 -47.54 32.22
N LYS A 24 -18.24 -48.72 32.29
CA LYS A 24 -17.65 -49.42 31.12
C LYS A 24 -18.73 -49.99 30.18
N SER A 25 -19.62 -49.14 29.68
CA SER A 25 -20.61 -49.53 28.68
C SER A 25 -19.99 -49.42 27.29
N LYS A 26 -20.00 -50.53 26.54
CA LYS A 26 -19.53 -50.58 25.14
C LYS A 26 -20.34 -49.67 24.19
N MET A 27 -21.50 -49.18 24.63
CA MET A 27 -22.38 -48.30 23.85
C MET A 27 -22.05 -46.80 23.98
N VAL A 28 -21.19 -46.39 24.91
CA VAL A 28 -20.88 -44.97 25.12
C VAL A 28 -20.14 -44.36 23.94
N THR A 29 -19.11 -45.05 23.44
CA THR A 29 -18.30 -44.59 22.30
C THR A 29 -19.12 -44.40 21.02
N PRO A 30 -19.94 -45.36 20.55
CA PRO A 30 -20.73 -45.13 19.34
C PRO A 30 -21.77 -44.01 19.51
N LEU A 31 -22.32 -43.79 20.70
CA LEU A 31 -23.29 -42.72 20.97
C LEU A 31 -22.62 -41.34 20.96
N LEU A 32 -21.38 -41.23 21.47
CA LEU A 32 -20.58 -40.00 21.38
C LEU A 32 -20.19 -39.69 19.94
N VAL A 33 -19.76 -40.69 19.16
CA VAL A 33 -19.46 -40.52 17.73
C VAL A 33 -20.69 -40.04 16.98
N LEU A 34 -21.86 -40.65 17.22
CA LEU A 34 -23.12 -40.19 16.64
C LEU A 34 -23.44 -38.74 17.03
N GLY A 35 -23.24 -38.37 18.29
CA GLY A 35 -23.43 -36.99 18.77
C GLY A 35 -22.54 -35.98 18.05
N VAL A 36 -21.26 -36.29 17.84
CA VAL A 36 -20.34 -35.44 17.08
C VAL A 36 -20.76 -35.33 15.61
N VAL A 37 -21.22 -36.43 14.99
CA VAL A 37 -21.74 -36.41 13.62
C VAL A 37 -22.97 -35.52 13.50
N VAL A 38 -23.92 -35.60 14.43
CA VAL A 38 -25.11 -34.74 14.46
C VAL A 38 -24.73 -33.27 14.60
N LEU A 39 -23.78 -32.94 15.49
CA LEU A 39 -23.27 -31.58 15.64
C LEU A 39 -22.58 -31.07 14.35
N GLY A 40 -21.83 -31.92 13.66
CA GLY A 40 -21.22 -31.58 12.38
C GLY A 40 -22.24 -31.28 11.29
N ILE A 41 -23.34 -32.06 11.23
CA ILE A 41 -24.45 -31.82 10.30
C ILE A 41 -25.15 -30.50 10.62
N LEU A 42 -25.44 -30.22 11.90
CA LEU A 42 -26.04 -28.94 12.32
C LEU A 42 -25.14 -27.76 11.99
N ALA A 43 -23.83 -27.87 12.22
CA ALA A 43 -22.87 -26.83 11.85
C ALA A 43 -22.86 -26.58 10.33
N LEU A 44 -22.94 -27.63 9.51
CA LEU A 44 -23.05 -27.49 8.06
C LEU A 44 -24.36 -26.80 7.63
N PHE A 45 -25.48 -27.08 8.29
CA PHE A 45 -26.75 -26.38 8.03
C PHE A 45 -26.69 -24.90 8.39
N VAL A 46 -26.05 -24.55 9.51
CA VAL A 46 -25.85 -23.15 9.91
C VAL A 46 -24.91 -22.43 8.94
N TYR A 47 -23.82 -23.09 8.52
CA TYR A 47 -22.85 -22.52 7.58
C TYR A 47 -23.43 -22.26 6.19
N ASN A 48 -24.35 -23.11 5.73
CA ASN A 48 -24.98 -22.97 4.42
C ASN A 48 -26.16 -21.98 4.39
N ARG A 49 -26.65 -21.53 5.56
CA ARG A 49 -27.78 -20.57 5.68
C ARG A 49 -27.53 -19.54 6.78
N PRO A 50 -26.44 -18.76 6.70
CA PRO A 50 -26.09 -17.78 7.73
C PRO A 50 -27.22 -16.77 7.99
N GLU A 51 -28.00 -16.44 6.96
CA GLU A 51 -29.12 -15.49 7.01
C GLU A 51 -30.26 -15.90 7.98
N SER A 52 -30.39 -17.19 8.29
CA SER A 52 -31.47 -17.69 9.18
C SER A 52 -31.09 -17.75 10.66
N TYR A 53 -29.81 -17.64 11.01
CA TYR A 53 -29.31 -17.91 12.37
C TYR A 53 -28.48 -16.76 12.96
N SER A 54 -28.06 -15.80 12.15
CA SER A 54 -27.41 -14.58 12.64
C SER A 54 -28.48 -13.57 13.04
N SER A 55 -28.57 -13.26 14.34
CA SER A 55 -29.44 -12.18 14.83
C SER A 55 -29.10 -10.83 14.21
N ILE A 56 -27.84 -10.63 13.79
CA ILE A 56 -27.37 -9.42 13.12
C ILE A 56 -27.94 -9.34 11.69
N GLU A 57 -27.94 -10.46 10.94
CA GLU A 57 -28.53 -10.50 9.58
C GLU A 57 -30.05 -10.35 9.63
N LEU A 58 -30.71 -10.93 10.64
CA LEU A 58 -32.15 -10.76 10.86
C LEU A 58 -32.51 -9.30 11.21
N GLU A 59 -31.68 -8.62 11.98
CA GLU A 59 -31.87 -7.21 12.36
C GLU A 59 -31.61 -6.29 11.16
N LEU A 60 -30.62 -6.59 10.31
CA LEU A 60 -30.37 -5.92 9.03
C LEU A 60 -31.50 -6.12 8.00
N ALA A 61 -32.07 -7.33 7.94
CA ALA A 61 -33.20 -7.63 7.06
C ALA A 61 -34.50 -6.96 7.55
N GLN A 62 -34.69 -6.80 8.86
CA GLN A 62 -35.83 -6.07 9.40
C GLN A 62 -35.72 -4.56 9.18
N SER A 63 -34.52 -3.98 9.37
CA SER A 63 -34.34 -2.53 9.15
C SER A 63 -34.50 -2.11 7.69
N THR A 64 -34.18 -3.00 6.74
CA THR A 64 -34.41 -2.74 5.30
C THR A 64 -35.89 -2.81 4.90
N MET A 65 -36.76 -3.45 5.68
CA MET A 65 -38.21 -3.46 5.40
C MET A 65 -38.96 -2.25 5.97
N GLU A 66 -38.41 -1.55 6.97
CA GLU A 66 -39.03 -0.35 7.55
C GLU A 66 -38.78 0.93 6.72
N GLU A 67 -37.74 0.97 5.88
CA GLU A 67 -37.46 2.14 5.03
C GLU A 67 -38.41 2.26 3.81
N ASP A 68 -39.06 1.19 3.37
CA ASP A 68 -39.93 1.21 2.19
C ASP A 68 -41.40 1.62 2.48
N GLU A 69 -41.81 1.73 3.75
CA GLU A 69 -43.19 2.13 4.12
C GLU A 69 -43.37 3.64 4.40
N THR A 70 -42.34 4.49 4.28
CA THR A 70 -42.44 5.92 4.64
C THR A 70 -42.37 6.93 3.49
N LEU A 71 -42.38 6.49 2.22
CA LEU A 71 -42.44 7.38 1.05
C LEU A 71 -43.79 7.37 0.34
N ASP A 72 -44.86 7.76 1.03
CA ASP A 72 -46.08 8.27 0.39
C ASP A 72 -46.63 9.47 1.16
N PHE A 73 -46.21 10.68 0.77
CA PHE A 73 -46.96 11.91 1.01
C PHE A 73 -46.56 13.00 0.01
N GLY A 74 -47.53 13.45 -0.79
CA GLY A 74 -47.57 14.84 -1.23
C GLY A 74 -47.58 15.13 -2.74
N SER A 75 -48.51 14.52 -3.47
CA SER A 75 -49.00 15.12 -4.72
C SER A 75 -49.68 16.47 -4.42
N SER A 76 -49.20 17.55 -5.01
CA SER A 76 -49.95 18.80 -5.15
C SER A 76 -49.58 19.50 -6.45
N SER A 77 -50.55 19.48 -7.35
CA SER A 77 -50.64 20.23 -8.60
C SER A 77 -50.68 21.74 -8.36
N VAL A 78 -49.83 22.50 -9.05
CA VAL A 78 -50.11 23.90 -9.40
C VAL A 78 -49.58 24.18 -10.81
N THR A 79 -50.47 24.76 -11.61
CA THR A 79 -50.40 25.14 -13.02
C THR A 79 -49.55 26.39 -13.29
N ASP A 80 -48.89 26.36 -14.46
CA ASP A 80 -48.59 27.43 -15.44
C ASP A 80 -48.33 28.88 -15.00
N SER A 81 -47.21 29.47 -15.46
CA SER A 81 -47.17 30.49 -16.55
C SER A 81 -45.82 31.21 -16.62
N ASP A 82 -45.19 31.16 -17.81
CA ASP A 82 -44.40 32.18 -18.52
C ASP A 82 -43.54 33.24 -17.78
N LEU A 83 -42.23 33.27 -18.05
CA LEU A 83 -41.58 34.33 -18.87
C LEU A 83 -40.04 34.20 -18.90
N SER A 84 -39.53 34.06 -20.13
CA SER A 84 -38.30 34.63 -20.70
C SER A 84 -37.37 35.42 -19.76
N SER A 85 -36.13 34.94 -19.60
CA SER A 85 -34.93 35.77 -19.87
C SER A 85 -33.65 34.92 -19.89
N THR A 86 -33.00 34.95 -21.05
CA THR A 86 -31.61 34.60 -21.29
C THR A 86 -30.66 35.37 -20.37
N GLN A 87 -29.84 34.66 -19.58
CA GLN A 87 -28.46 35.06 -19.34
C GLN A 87 -27.54 33.84 -19.26
N VAL A 88 -26.65 33.79 -20.23
CA VAL A 88 -25.44 32.96 -20.28
C VAL A 88 -24.47 33.51 -19.24
N LEU A 89 -24.13 32.73 -18.22
CA LEU A 89 -22.91 32.92 -17.44
C LEU A 89 -22.15 31.60 -17.36
N SER A 90 -21.29 31.44 -18.36
CA SER A 90 -20.11 30.59 -18.31
C SER A 90 -19.17 31.11 -17.23
N SER A 91 -18.85 30.28 -16.25
CA SER A 91 -17.66 30.44 -15.40
C SER A 91 -17.27 29.07 -14.85
N GLY A 92 -16.44 28.37 -15.62
CA GLY A 92 -15.60 27.31 -15.10
C GLY A 92 -14.49 27.93 -14.26
N ASN A 93 -14.32 27.45 -13.03
CA ASN A 93 -13.10 27.65 -12.26
C ASN A 93 -12.53 26.27 -11.93
N ILE A 94 -11.58 25.85 -12.75
CA ILE A 94 -10.66 24.76 -12.45
C ILE A 94 -9.60 25.37 -11.52
N LEU A 95 -9.67 25.06 -10.23
CA LEU A 95 -8.58 25.33 -9.29
C LEU A 95 -7.45 24.34 -9.58
N SER A 96 -6.53 24.79 -10.43
CA SER A 96 -5.20 24.21 -10.58
C SER A 96 -4.35 24.62 -9.38
N SER A 97 -4.28 23.79 -8.34
CA SER A 97 -3.30 23.94 -7.27
C SER A 97 -1.92 23.49 -7.77
N ASN A 98 -1.15 24.43 -8.33
CA ASN A 98 0.29 24.24 -8.51
C ASN A 98 0.96 24.37 -7.13
N SER A 99 1.24 23.24 -6.49
CA SER A 99 2.12 23.18 -5.33
C SER A 99 3.57 23.21 -5.80
N THR A 100 4.12 24.40 -5.97
CA THR A 100 5.56 24.61 -6.20
C THR A 100 6.30 24.40 -4.87
N TRP A 101 7.00 23.28 -4.74
CA TRP A 101 7.90 23.03 -3.62
C TRP A 101 9.08 24.02 -3.67
N THR A 102 9.19 24.90 -2.68
CA THR A 102 10.39 25.70 -2.47
C THR A 102 11.22 24.99 -1.40
N MET A 103 12.35 24.41 -1.80
CA MET A 103 13.36 23.89 -0.88
C MET A 103 13.97 25.08 -0.12
N VAL A 104 13.85 25.08 1.20
CA VAL A 104 14.62 25.99 2.06
C VAL A 104 16.03 25.41 2.19
N GLU A 105 16.98 26.09 1.56
CA GLU A 105 18.40 25.82 1.71
C GLU A 105 18.79 26.02 3.18
N THR A 106 19.13 24.93 3.87
CA THR A 106 19.54 24.98 5.27
C THR A 106 21.06 25.07 5.31
N GLU A 107 21.59 26.26 5.59
CA GLU A 107 23.00 26.44 5.89
C GLU A 107 23.40 25.59 7.11
N SER A 108 24.42 24.76 6.92
CA SER A 108 25.01 23.96 8.00
C SER A 108 25.91 24.85 8.88
N PRO A 109 25.75 24.87 10.22
CA PRO A 109 26.72 25.54 11.06
C PRO A 109 28.03 24.73 11.13
N VAL A 110 29.12 25.41 10.77
CA VAL A 110 30.49 24.95 10.99
C VAL A 110 30.73 24.84 12.50
N VAL A 111 30.84 23.61 13.00
CA VAL A 111 31.30 23.34 14.38
C VAL A 111 32.81 23.15 14.36
N GLU A 112 33.50 24.14 14.89
CA GLU A 112 34.95 24.12 15.14
C GLU A 112 35.24 23.17 16.30
N VAL A 113 35.81 21.99 15.99
CA VAL A 113 36.18 20.99 17.00
C VAL A 113 37.57 21.33 17.55
N LYS A 114 37.61 21.77 18.80
CA LYS A 114 38.85 22.02 19.56
C LYS A 114 39.28 20.73 20.26
N SER A 115 40.35 20.10 19.76
CA SER A 115 40.99 18.93 20.38
C SER A 115 41.47 19.23 21.80
N THR A 116 41.14 18.34 22.74
CA THR A 116 41.78 18.27 24.06
C THR A 116 42.24 16.84 24.29
N GLU A 117 43.57 16.65 24.32
CA GLU A 117 44.25 15.40 24.68
C GLU A 117 44.23 15.20 26.21
N VAL A 118 43.92 13.99 26.68
CA VAL A 118 44.23 13.49 28.04
C VAL A 118 44.42 11.95 27.97
N PRO A 119 45.34 11.35 28.75
CA PRO A 119 46.21 10.29 28.27
C PRO A 119 45.79 8.86 28.59
N THR A 120 46.40 7.97 27.82
CA THR A 120 46.45 6.52 27.90
C THR A 120 46.97 6.00 29.24
N LYS A 121 46.27 5.00 29.80
CA LYS A 121 46.85 4.04 30.75
C LYS A 121 46.51 2.62 30.29
N SER A 122 47.57 1.86 30.00
CA SER A 122 47.51 0.45 29.64
C SER A 122 47.17 -0.42 30.85
N SER A 123 46.37 -1.46 30.63
CA SER A 123 46.46 -2.68 31.43
C SER A 123 46.20 -3.88 30.51
N SER A 124 47.25 -4.68 30.32
CA SER A 124 47.16 -6.07 29.89
C SER A 124 46.75 -6.93 31.09
N ILE A 125 46.11 -8.08 30.83
CA ILE A 125 46.58 -9.43 31.21
C ILE A 125 45.58 -10.48 30.69
N ALA A 126 46.15 -11.39 29.90
CA ALA A 126 45.87 -12.80 29.60
C ALA A 126 44.50 -13.43 29.87
N ALA A 127 43.99 -14.11 28.84
CA ALA A 127 43.38 -15.44 28.99
C ALA A 127 43.92 -16.37 27.89
N SER A 128 44.65 -17.39 28.36
CA SER A 128 45.01 -18.61 27.64
C SER A 128 43.77 -19.49 27.48
N LEU A 129 43.57 -20.12 26.33
CA LEU A 129 43.10 -21.50 26.26
C LEU A 129 43.33 -22.08 24.86
N ASP A 130 44.28 -22.99 24.86
CA ASP A 130 44.66 -23.97 23.88
C ASP A 130 43.56 -25.03 23.75
N HIS A 131 43.18 -25.41 22.53
CA HIS A 131 42.75 -26.77 22.25
C HIS A 131 42.96 -27.09 20.78
N THR A 132 44.02 -27.88 20.60
CA THR A 132 44.38 -28.58 19.38
C THR A 132 43.44 -29.78 19.20
N GLU A 133 42.80 -29.93 18.04
CA GLU A 133 42.46 -31.27 17.53
C GLU A 133 42.37 -31.26 16.00
N LYS A 134 43.13 -32.16 15.39
CA LYS A 134 43.22 -32.44 13.94
C LYS A 134 42.83 -33.93 13.73
N PRO A 135 42.61 -34.42 12.50
CA PRO A 135 41.32 -34.97 12.04
C PRO A 135 41.44 -36.47 11.68
N PRO A 136 40.38 -37.10 11.13
CA PRO A 136 40.56 -38.27 10.30
C PRO A 136 40.32 -37.97 8.82
N THR A 137 41.34 -38.35 8.06
CA THR A 137 41.47 -38.43 6.60
C THR A 137 40.64 -39.60 6.05
N THR A 138 40.04 -39.45 4.87
CA THR A 138 40.07 -40.45 3.76
C THR A 138 39.41 -39.88 2.47
N PRO A 139 39.73 -40.42 1.28
CA PRO A 139 39.91 -39.63 0.06
C PRO A 139 38.79 -39.84 -0.97
N ILE A 140 38.51 -38.82 -1.78
CA ILE A 140 37.78 -39.00 -3.05
C ILE A 140 38.49 -38.20 -4.16
N GLU A 141 39.23 -38.97 -4.95
CA GLU A 141 39.24 -39.01 -6.42
C GLU A 141 39.09 -37.71 -7.21
N ALA A 142 40.20 -37.29 -7.81
CA ALA A 142 40.30 -36.20 -8.77
C ALA A 142 39.77 -36.62 -10.14
N THR A 143 38.80 -35.87 -10.67
CA THR A 143 38.48 -35.90 -12.10
C THR A 143 38.94 -34.59 -12.75
N THR A 144 39.68 -34.77 -13.83
CA THR A 144 40.38 -33.80 -14.67
C THR A 144 39.51 -32.66 -15.22
N ALA A 145 40.00 -31.43 -15.10
CA ALA A 145 39.52 -30.26 -15.83
C ALA A 145 40.18 -30.15 -17.22
N PRO A 146 39.45 -29.71 -18.28
CA PRO A 146 40.08 -29.26 -19.51
C PRO A 146 40.42 -27.77 -19.47
N LYS A 147 41.61 -27.47 -20.00
CA LYS A 147 42.17 -26.15 -20.32
C LYS A 147 41.17 -25.22 -21.02
N ALA A 148 40.92 -24.04 -20.45
CA ALA A 148 40.37 -22.90 -21.16
C ALA A 148 41.52 -21.97 -21.60
N ALA A 149 41.50 -21.61 -22.88
CA ALA A 149 42.46 -20.75 -23.55
C ALA A 149 42.30 -19.28 -23.12
N THR A 150 43.43 -18.64 -22.81
CA THR A 150 43.55 -17.21 -22.61
C THR A 150 43.41 -16.47 -23.93
N LEU A 151 42.40 -15.59 -24.05
CA LEU A 151 42.35 -14.55 -25.08
C LEU A 151 42.20 -13.19 -24.39
N SER A 152 43.24 -12.37 -24.54
CA SER A 152 43.25 -10.94 -24.19
C SER A 152 42.23 -10.16 -25.01
N PRO A 153 41.52 -9.18 -24.43
CA PRO A 153 40.81 -8.19 -25.21
C PRO A 153 41.76 -7.12 -25.73
N ARG A 154 41.78 -7.02 -27.06
CA ARG A 154 42.37 -5.96 -27.87
C ARG A 154 41.57 -4.68 -27.66
N ALA A 155 42.21 -3.62 -27.17
CA ALA A 155 41.63 -2.29 -27.08
C ALA A 155 41.44 -1.71 -28.50
N THR A 156 40.19 -1.44 -28.87
CA THR A 156 39.85 -0.68 -30.09
C THR A 156 39.67 0.77 -29.69
N VAL A 157 40.63 1.59 -30.12
CA VAL A 157 40.58 3.06 -30.03
C VAL A 157 39.59 3.57 -31.10
N ILE A 158 38.57 4.30 -30.67
CA ILE A 158 37.66 5.05 -31.57
C ILE A 158 38.23 6.47 -31.71
N PRO A 159 38.39 7.01 -32.93
CA PRO A 159 38.86 8.37 -33.11
C PRO A 159 37.73 9.39 -32.87
N VAL A 160 38.02 10.39 -32.04
CA VAL A 160 37.20 11.58 -31.80
C VAL A 160 37.33 12.50 -33.03
N ALA A 161 36.21 12.75 -33.70
CA ALA A 161 36.12 13.75 -34.75
C ALA A 161 36.04 15.15 -34.12
N ASN A 162 36.87 16.04 -34.64
CA ASN A 162 37.13 17.39 -34.18
C ASN A 162 36.44 18.35 -35.15
N GLU A 163 35.33 18.98 -34.75
CA GLU A 163 34.69 20.05 -35.51
C GLU A 163 34.85 21.39 -34.78
N ASN A 164 35.83 22.15 -35.25
CA ASN A 164 35.94 23.58 -35.01
C ASN A 164 34.94 24.31 -35.90
N SER A 165 34.02 25.08 -35.30
CA SER A 165 33.34 26.19 -35.98
C SER A 165 33.32 27.41 -35.06
N PRO A 166 33.55 28.63 -35.60
CA PRO A 166 33.80 29.81 -34.80
C PRO A 166 32.52 30.43 -34.24
N ILE A 167 32.56 30.76 -32.96
CA ILE A 167 31.55 31.55 -32.26
C ILE A 167 31.69 33.01 -32.69
N VAL A 168 30.63 33.55 -33.32
CA VAL A 168 30.48 34.97 -33.62
C VAL A 168 29.94 35.67 -32.36
N THR A 169 30.79 36.46 -31.72
CA THR A 169 30.42 37.31 -30.58
C THR A 169 29.76 38.59 -31.10
N GLN A 170 28.46 38.78 -30.85
CA GLN A 170 27.80 40.09 -30.97
C GLN A 170 27.81 40.80 -29.61
N PRO A 171 28.04 42.13 -29.56
CA PRO A 171 28.04 42.90 -28.33
C PRO A 171 26.61 43.14 -27.83
N ALA A 172 26.40 42.87 -26.53
CA ALA A 172 25.17 43.16 -25.82
C ALA A 172 24.91 44.67 -25.75
N ALA A 173 23.72 45.09 -26.20
CA ALA A 173 23.22 46.44 -26.01
C ALA A 173 22.78 46.64 -24.56
N ASN A 174 23.22 47.76 -23.98
CA ASN A 174 22.75 48.30 -22.70
C ASN A 174 21.21 48.39 -22.69
N GLN A 175 20.58 47.69 -21.74
CA GLN A 175 19.24 48.04 -21.27
C GLN A 175 19.33 48.39 -19.79
N ASP A 176 18.89 49.60 -19.47
CA ASP A 176 18.79 50.12 -18.11
C ASP A 176 17.86 49.25 -17.23
N PRO A 177 18.13 49.12 -15.93
CA PRO A 177 17.31 48.32 -15.04
C PRO A 177 15.95 49.00 -14.82
N VAL A 178 14.89 48.35 -15.30
CA VAL A 178 13.51 48.68 -14.95
C VAL A 178 13.33 48.44 -13.44
N LYS A 179 13.15 49.52 -12.68
CA LYS A 179 12.69 49.51 -11.29
C LYS A 179 11.34 48.78 -11.21
N MET A 180 11.33 47.52 -10.77
CA MET A 180 10.11 46.88 -10.29
C MET A 180 9.68 47.56 -8.99
N GLN A 181 8.52 48.22 -9.01
CA GLN A 181 7.84 48.64 -7.80
C GLN A 181 7.34 47.41 -7.05
N THR A 182 7.88 47.18 -5.86
CA THR A 182 7.37 46.21 -4.89
C THR A 182 5.98 46.65 -4.43
N LEU A 183 4.93 46.05 -4.98
CA LEU A 183 3.58 46.18 -4.43
C LEU A 183 3.53 45.41 -3.10
N LYS A 184 3.15 46.12 -2.02
CA LYS A 184 2.86 45.51 -0.72
C LYS A 184 1.80 44.40 -0.90
N PRO A 185 1.98 43.20 -0.31
CA PRO A 185 0.95 42.18 -0.32
C PRO A 185 -0.28 42.72 0.40
N VAL A 186 -1.41 42.79 -0.30
CA VAL A 186 -2.72 42.98 0.32
C VAL A 186 -2.98 41.72 1.15
N ALA A 187 -3.06 41.87 2.47
CA ALA A 187 -3.39 40.78 3.37
C ALA A 187 -4.74 40.19 2.94
N ALA A 188 -4.72 38.97 2.40
CA ALA A 188 -5.93 38.21 2.16
C ALA A 188 -6.59 37.98 3.52
N VAL A 189 -7.78 38.55 3.71
CA VAL A 189 -8.62 38.28 4.87
C VAL A 189 -8.98 36.80 4.81
N ALA A 190 -8.33 36.00 5.64
CA ALA A 190 -8.63 34.59 5.82
C ALA A 190 -10.08 34.50 6.34
N THR A 191 -10.99 34.19 5.44
CA THR A 191 -12.38 33.89 5.82
C THR A 191 -12.35 32.50 6.42
N THR A 192 -12.31 32.40 7.75
CA THR A 192 -12.41 31.13 8.46
C THR A 192 -13.76 30.53 8.14
N ALA A 193 -13.78 29.49 7.30
CA ALA A 193 -14.97 28.69 7.07
C ALA A 193 -15.48 28.15 8.43
N PRO A 194 -16.80 28.06 8.64
CA PRO A 194 -17.35 27.52 9.88
C PRO A 194 -16.85 26.10 10.10
N VAL A 195 -16.24 25.86 11.27
CA VAL A 195 -15.83 24.52 11.70
C VAL A 195 -17.11 23.76 12.02
N HIS A 196 -17.56 22.93 11.08
CA HIS A 196 -18.67 22.01 11.34
C HIS A 196 -18.23 21.03 12.44
N ALA A 197 -19.06 20.88 13.47
CA ALA A 197 -18.81 19.90 14.51
C ALA A 197 -18.82 18.50 13.88
N LYS A 198 -17.76 17.71 14.08
CA LYS A 198 -17.70 16.32 13.62
C LYS A 198 -18.83 15.51 14.25
N ALA A 199 -19.50 14.70 13.45
CA ALA A 199 -20.55 13.83 13.94
C ALA A 199 -20.00 12.80 14.93
N LYS A 200 -20.86 12.36 15.85
CA LYS A 200 -20.49 11.37 16.87
C LYS A 200 -20.31 9.99 16.21
N VAL A 201 -19.15 9.38 16.41
CA VAL A 201 -18.89 8.00 16.00
C VAL A 201 -19.74 7.04 16.84
N ILE A 202 -20.48 6.15 16.17
CA ILE A 202 -21.34 5.15 16.81
C ILE A 202 -20.77 3.74 16.65
N VAL A 203 -21.17 2.82 17.53
CA VAL A 203 -20.66 1.43 17.57
C VAL A 203 -20.84 0.71 16.22
N GLU A 204 -21.96 0.92 15.56
CA GLU A 204 -22.26 0.31 14.26
C GLU A 204 -21.28 0.73 13.16
N MET A 205 -20.94 2.02 13.06
CA MET A 205 -19.95 2.52 12.10
C MET A 205 -18.58 1.86 12.31
N VAL A 206 -18.18 1.67 13.57
CA VAL A 206 -16.92 1.02 13.92
C VAL A 206 -16.94 -0.46 13.56
N ARG A 207 -18.03 -1.18 13.87
CA ARG A 207 -18.20 -2.60 13.48
C ARG A 207 -18.16 -2.77 11.96
N ASN A 208 -18.85 -1.91 11.22
CA ASN A 208 -18.87 -1.94 9.77
C ASN A 208 -17.48 -1.69 9.19
N ALA A 209 -16.75 -0.70 9.71
CA ALA A 209 -15.39 -0.41 9.25
C ALA A 209 -14.41 -1.57 9.46
N VAL A 210 -14.48 -2.29 10.59
CA VAL A 210 -13.62 -3.46 10.87
C VAL A 210 -13.81 -4.57 9.84
N HIS A 211 -15.00 -4.68 9.25
CA HIS A 211 -15.34 -5.68 8.24
C HIS A 211 -15.33 -5.13 6.80
N ASP A 212 -15.07 -3.84 6.60
CA ASP A 212 -15.12 -3.19 5.29
C ASP A 212 -13.85 -3.48 4.46
N LEU A 213 -13.81 -4.69 3.90
CA LEU A 213 -12.73 -5.22 3.06
C LEU A 213 -13.20 -5.53 1.63
N ASN A 214 -14.34 -4.98 1.21
CA ASN A 214 -14.97 -5.23 -0.10
C ASN A 214 -14.29 -4.45 -1.25
N TRP A 215 -12.97 -4.32 -1.21
CA TRP A 215 -12.22 -3.47 -2.14
C TRP A 215 -12.29 -3.94 -3.60
N ASN A 216 -12.50 -5.23 -3.81
CA ASN A 216 -12.58 -5.83 -5.14
C ASN A 216 -13.98 -5.69 -5.78
N ASP A 217 -14.97 -5.19 -5.05
CA ASP A 217 -16.33 -5.03 -5.58
C ASP A 217 -16.36 -4.04 -6.76
N GLY A 218 -16.82 -4.54 -7.91
CA GLY A 218 -16.90 -3.77 -9.15
C GLY A 218 -15.55 -3.45 -9.81
N ALA A 219 -14.43 -4.01 -9.33
CA ALA A 219 -13.08 -3.74 -9.85
C ALA A 219 -12.76 -4.46 -11.18
N GLY A 220 -13.79 -4.92 -11.88
CA GLY A 220 -13.68 -5.58 -13.18
C GLY A 220 -13.51 -7.10 -13.10
N GLU A 221 -13.26 -7.69 -14.27
CA GLU A 221 -13.15 -9.14 -14.44
C GLU A 221 -11.71 -9.62 -14.21
N MET A 222 -11.53 -10.91 -14.00
CA MET A 222 -10.19 -11.50 -13.98
C MET A 222 -9.57 -11.45 -15.38
N CYS A 223 -8.27 -11.17 -15.46
CA CYS A 223 -7.53 -11.25 -16.72
C CYS A 223 -7.58 -12.68 -17.27
N GLU A 224 -7.73 -12.80 -18.59
CA GLU A 224 -7.63 -14.09 -19.27
C GLU A 224 -6.22 -14.67 -19.13
N LYS A 225 -6.10 -16.00 -19.04
CA LYS A 225 -4.81 -16.68 -18.80
C LYS A 225 -3.73 -16.38 -19.86
N ASN A 226 -4.16 -16.06 -21.08
CA ASN A 226 -3.34 -15.71 -22.24
C ASN A 226 -3.26 -14.19 -22.48
N SER A 227 -3.77 -13.37 -21.55
CA SER A 227 -3.69 -11.92 -21.63
C SER A 227 -2.24 -11.43 -21.64
N SER A 228 -1.96 -10.36 -22.37
CA SER A 228 -0.66 -9.66 -22.35
C SER A 228 -0.27 -9.14 -20.96
N TYR A 229 -1.25 -8.95 -20.07
CA TYR A 229 -1.04 -8.56 -18.67
C TYR A 229 -0.52 -9.71 -17.79
N ILE A 230 -0.61 -10.96 -18.27
CA ILE A 230 -0.08 -12.13 -17.60
C ILE A 230 1.15 -12.61 -18.37
N THR A 231 2.31 -12.09 -18.01
CA THR A 231 3.58 -12.57 -18.59
C THR A 231 3.87 -14.00 -18.11
N THR A 232 3.60 -14.96 -18.98
CA THR A 232 4.06 -16.35 -18.83
C THR A 232 5.54 -16.43 -19.22
N GLU A 233 6.46 -15.94 -18.39
CA GLU A 233 7.88 -16.21 -18.62
C GLU A 233 8.66 -16.73 -17.41
N LYS A 234 9.53 -17.67 -17.75
CA LYS A 234 10.34 -18.52 -16.88
C LYS A 234 11.36 -17.66 -16.17
N LEU A 235 11.33 -17.62 -14.84
CA LEU A 235 12.49 -17.17 -14.07
C LEU A 235 13.70 -17.95 -14.62
N LEU A 236 14.67 -17.24 -15.20
CA LEU A 236 15.83 -17.84 -15.89
C LEU A 236 16.67 -18.74 -14.96
N LYS A 237 16.46 -18.62 -13.65
CA LYS A 237 16.99 -19.47 -12.59
C LYS A 237 15.91 -19.58 -11.50
N PRO A 238 15.82 -20.68 -10.72
CA PRO A 238 15.03 -20.66 -9.50
C PRO A 238 15.51 -19.47 -8.65
N PHE A 239 14.57 -18.64 -8.21
CA PHE A 239 14.87 -17.58 -7.25
C PHE A 239 15.54 -18.27 -6.05
N PRO A 240 16.73 -17.84 -5.60
CA PRO A 240 17.64 -18.70 -4.82
C PRO A 240 17.18 -18.99 -3.39
N TYR A 241 15.95 -18.62 -3.05
CA TYR A 241 15.37 -18.80 -1.73
C TYR A 241 14.07 -19.59 -1.86
N ASN A 242 13.92 -20.61 -1.00
CA ASN A 242 12.62 -21.23 -0.77
C ASN A 242 11.75 -20.20 -0.08
N ASP A 243 10.79 -19.66 -0.80
CA ASP A 243 9.94 -18.59 -0.32
C ASP A 243 8.89 -19.16 0.64
N PRO A 244 9.01 -18.90 1.96
CA PRO A 244 8.11 -19.49 2.96
C PRO A 244 6.75 -18.80 2.99
N THR A 245 6.53 -17.78 2.15
CA THR A 245 5.26 -17.06 2.13
C THR A 245 4.11 -17.99 1.79
N PHE A 246 2.97 -17.73 2.43
CA PHE A 246 1.76 -18.51 2.28
C PHE A 246 1.31 -18.56 0.82
N SER A 247 1.21 -19.77 0.27
CA SER A 247 0.80 -19.99 -1.12
C SER A 247 -0.69 -19.74 -1.38
N GLY A 248 -1.51 -19.58 -0.33
CA GLY A 248 -2.95 -19.36 -0.46
C GLY A 248 -3.36 -17.96 -0.90
N TYR A 249 -2.42 -17.03 -1.08
CA TYR A 249 -2.67 -15.73 -1.72
C TYR A 249 -1.90 -15.65 -3.04
N PRO A 250 -2.44 -16.19 -4.15
CA PRO A 250 -1.83 -16.04 -5.46
C PRO A 250 -1.86 -14.58 -5.93
N GLU A 251 -0.94 -14.23 -6.84
CA GLU A 251 -1.06 -12.95 -7.57
C GLU A 251 -2.35 -13.00 -8.39
N THR A 252 -3.16 -11.96 -8.27
CA THR A 252 -4.38 -11.78 -9.04
C THR A 252 -4.13 -10.74 -10.14
N CYS A 253 -4.84 -10.91 -11.25
CA CYS A 253 -4.91 -9.92 -12.33
C CYS A 253 -6.38 -9.61 -12.58
N GLN A 254 -6.79 -8.36 -12.37
CA GLN A 254 -8.12 -7.87 -12.66
C GLN A 254 -8.07 -6.70 -13.64
N ILE A 255 -9.09 -6.58 -14.49
CA ILE A 255 -9.18 -5.57 -15.53
C ILE A 255 -10.51 -4.83 -15.44
N LEU A 256 -10.41 -3.54 -15.12
CA LEU A 256 -11.52 -2.59 -15.15
C LEU A 256 -11.53 -1.89 -16.51
N ASN A 257 -12.74 -1.72 -17.06
CA ASN A 257 -12.96 -1.08 -18.35
C ASN A 257 -12.22 -1.75 -19.54
N LYS A 258 -12.20 -3.09 -19.56
CA LYS A 258 -11.61 -3.92 -20.62
C LYS A 258 -12.04 -3.48 -22.02
N GLY A 259 -11.14 -3.55 -23.01
CA GLY A 259 -11.44 -3.25 -24.42
C GLY A 259 -11.45 -1.75 -24.74
N HIS A 260 -10.96 -0.92 -23.83
CA HIS A 260 -10.87 0.54 -23.99
C HIS A 260 -9.41 1.01 -23.89
N GLU A 261 -8.46 0.19 -24.32
CA GLU A 261 -7.03 0.48 -24.31
C GLU A 261 -6.70 1.71 -25.19
N ASP A 262 -7.54 1.99 -26.19
CA ASP A 262 -7.47 3.21 -27.01
C ASP A 262 -7.72 4.50 -26.22
N ASN A 263 -8.38 4.43 -25.05
CA ASN A 263 -8.50 5.55 -24.11
C ASN A 263 -7.30 5.67 -23.16
N GLY A 264 -6.31 4.78 -23.31
CA GLY A 264 -5.15 4.65 -22.46
C GLY A 264 -5.20 3.42 -21.56
N VAL A 265 -4.03 3.06 -21.03
CA VAL A 265 -3.81 1.93 -20.13
C VAL A 265 -3.13 2.42 -18.86
N LEU A 266 -3.67 2.02 -17.72
CA LEU A 266 -3.08 2.17 -16.39
C LEU A 266 -2.79 0.79 -15.81
N VAL A 267 -1.57 0.57 -15.34
CA VAL A 267 -1.22 -0.64 -14.57
C VAL A 267 -1.05 -0.26 -13.10
N VAL A 268 -1.74 -0.97 -12.20
CA VAL A 268 -1.60 -0.83 -10.74
C VAL A 268 -0.93 -2.09 -10.20
N LEU A 269 0.24 -1.94 -9.60
CA LEU A 269 1.05 -3.02 -9.04
C LEU A 269 1.14 -2.87 -7.52
N GLY A 270 0.91 -3.95 -6.78
CA GLY A 270 1.05 -3.88 -5.33
C GLY A 270 0.61 -5.10 -4.55
N ASP A 271 0.43 -4.89 -3.26
CA ASP A 271 -0.10 -5.88 -2.31
C ASP A 271 -1.58 -5.56 -1.96
N SER A 272 -2.03 -5.93 -0.76
CA SER A 272 -3.38 -5.60 -0.27
C SER A 272 -3.65 -4.09 -0.17
N HIS A 273 -2.61 -3.25 -0.13
CA HIS A 273 -2.77 -1.79 -0.17
C HIS A 273 -3.06 -1.27 -1.59
N ALA A 274 -2.63 -1.99 -2.64
CA ALA A 274 -3.17 -1.73 -3.97
C ALA A 274 -4.64 -2.14 -4.04
N ASP A 275 -5.02 -3.25 -3.41
CA ASP A 275 -6.43 -3.70 -3.39
C ASP A 275 -7.33 -2.64 -2.77
N MET A 276 -7.00 -2.08 -1.60
CA MET A 276 -7.84 -1.06 -0.95
C MET A 276 -8.08 0.19 -1.81
N SER A 277 -7.16 0.52 -2.72
CA SER A 277 -7.33 1.65 -3.64
C SER A 277 -8.34 1.42 -4.77
N LYS A 278 -8.67 0.15 -5.11
CA LYS A 278 -9.56 -0.22 -6.22
C LYS A 278 -10.92 0.47 -6.16
N ALA A 279 -11.46 0.66 -4.95
CA ALA A 279 -12.75 1.29 -4.74
C ALA A 279 -12.82 2.72 -5.32
N ARG A 280 -11.69 3.45 -5.32
CA ARG A 280 -11.61 4.77 -5.95
C ARG A 280 -11.69 4.69 -7.48
N PHE A 281 -10.92 3.78 -8.08
CA PHE A 281 -10.94 3.57 -9.53
C PHE A 281 -12.35 3.18 -10.03
N VAL A 282 -13.04 2.32 -9.29
CA VAL A 282 -14.43 1.94 -9.60
C VAL A 282 -15.38 3.13 -9.57
N LYS A 283 -15.24 4.03 -8.57
CA LYS A 283 -16.02 5.27 -8.53
C LYS A 283 -15.74 6.15 -9.74
N LEU A 284 -14.47 6.41 -10.04
CA LEU A 284 -14.07 7.27 -11.15
C LEU A 284 -14.58 6.71 -12.49
N TYR A 285 -14.52 5.39 -12.68
CA TYR A 285 -15.08 4.72 -13.85
C TYR A 285 -16.59 4.92 -13.97
N LYS A 286 -17.34 4.72 -12.87
CA LYS A 286 -18.79 4.94 -12.84
C LYS A 286 -19.16 6.40 -13.12
N ASP A 287 -18.40 7.33 -12.56
CA ASP A 287 -18.59 8.77 -12.77
C ASP A 287 -18.28 9.17 -14.22
N ALA A 288 -17.21 8.64 -14.82
CA ALA A 288 -16.87 8.84 -16.22
C ALA A 288 -17.96 8.30 -17.15
N ARG A 289 -18.46 7.07 -16.91
CA ARG A 289 -19.56 6.49 -17.69
C ARG A 289 -20.84 7.30 -17.61
N ARG A 290 -21.23 7.72 -16.40
CA ARG A 290 -22.41 8.56 -16.18
C ARG A 290 -22.30 9.90 -16.90
N SER A 291 -21.07 10.40 -17.05
CA SER A 291 -20.78 11.69 -17.69
C SER A 291 -20.36 11.55 -19.17
N TYR A 292 -20.45 10.35 -19.75
CA TYR A 292 -20.00 10.05 -21.12
C TYR A 292 -18.55 10.51 -21.42
N LYS A 293 -17.66 10.42 -20.43
CA LYS A 293 -16.23 10.74 -20.56
C LYS A 293 -15.42 9.47 -20.84
N PRO A 294 -14.31 9.57 -21.60
CA PRO A 294 -13.39 8.46 -21.74
C PRO A 294 -12.79 8.09 -20.38
N PHE A 295 -12.48 6.81 -20.23
CA PHE A 295 -11.80 6.26 -19.06
C PHE A 295 -10.79 5.22 -19.57
N PRO A 296 -9.57 5.14 -19.01
CA PRO A 296 -8.56 4.19 -19.46
C PRO A 296 -8.96 2.76 -19.08
N THR A 297 -8.32 1.78 -19.71
CA THR A 297 -8.31 0.40 -19.19
C THR A 297 -7.39 0.37 -17.96
N VAL A 298 -7.88 -0.12 -16.83
CA VAL A 298 -7.09 -0.22 -15.60
C VAL A 298 -6.85 -1.69 -15.26
N VAL A 299 -5.57 -2.06 -15.15
CA VAL A 299 -5.14 -3.42 -14.86
C VAL A 299 -4.53 -3.47 -13.46
N PHE A 300 -5.18 -4.20 -12.57
CA PHE A 300 -4.68 -4.44 -11.21
C PHE A 300 -3.92 -5.75 -11.17
N LYS A 301 -2.62 -5.71 -10.88
CA LYS A 301 -1.84 -6.91 -10.51
C LYS A 301 -1.41 -6.81 -9.06
N THR A 302 -2.08 -7.59 -8.24
CA THR A 302 -2.03 -7.46 -6.78
C THR A 302 -1.83 -8.81 -6.13
N ARG A 303 -1.06 -8.86 -5.05
CA ARG A 303 -0.89 -10.08 -4.26
C ARG A 303 -0.96 -9.79 -2.77
N TRP A 304 -1.99 -10.32 -2.14
CA TRP A 304 -2.21 -10.15 -0.70
C TRP A 304 -1.03 -10.70 0.12
N GLY A 305 -0.60 -9.94 1.14
CA GLY A 305 0.53 -10.33 1.99
C GLY A 305 1.84 -10.51 1.22
N ARG A 306 2.03 -9.76 0.13
CA ARG A 306 3.28 -9.81 -0.62
C ARG A 306 3.60 -8.55 -1.41
N ALA A 307 4.63 -7.85 -0.95
CA ALA A 307 5.18 -6.68 -1.60
C ALA A 307 5.69 -6.92 -3.04
N MET A 308 5.52 -5.90 -3.88
CA MET A 308 6.16 -5.79 -5.19
C MET A 308 7.60 -5.26 -5.07
N LEU A 309 8.51 -6.03 -4.47
CA LEU A 309 9.90 -5.60 -4.21
C LEU A 309 10.95 -6.36 -5.04
N PRO A 310 12.08 -5.73 -5.41
CA PRO A 310 13.20 -6.37 -6.11
C PRO A 310 13.75 -7.67 -5.52
N CYS A 311 13.58 -7.87 -4.20
CA CYS A 311 13.95 -9.11 -3.52
C CYS A 311 12.93 -10.26 -3.75
N ARG A 312 11.91 -10.06 -4.60
CA ARG A 312 10.87 -11.04 -4.94
C ARG A 312 10.88 -11.38 -6.45
N PRO A 313 10.56 -12.62 -6.84
CA PRO A 313 10.52 -13.03 -8.24
C PRO A 313 9.43 -12.35 -9.08
N GLU A 314 8.37 -11.81 -8.44
CA GLU A 314 7.28 -11.11 -9.11
C GLU A 314 7.70 -9.74 -9.64
N PHE A 315 8.63 -9.06 -8.95
CA PHE A 315 9.08 -7.73 -9.35
C PHE A 315 9.65 -7.68 -10.78
N PRO A 316 10.71 -8.44 -11.14
CA PRO A 316 11.23 -8.39 -12.49
C PRO A 316 10.21 -8.82 -13.54
N LYS A 317 9.31 -9.77 -13.22
CA LYS A 317 8.24 -10.20 -14.14
C LYS A 317 7.26 -9.09 -14.45
N ASN A 318 6.83 -8.35 -13.42
CA ASN A 318 5.89 -7.25 -13.59
C ASN A 318 6.56 -6.05 -14.26
N ILE A 319 7.83 -5.78 -13.98
CA ILE A 319 8.60 -4.76 -14.70
C ILE A 319 8.69 -5.07 -16.20
N GLU A 320 9.03 -6.31 -16.59
CA GLU A 320 9.08 -6.69 -18.00
C GLU A 320 7.69 -6.62 -18.68
N MET A 321 6.63 -6.99 -17.95
CA MET A 321 5.25 -6.81 -18.41
C MET A 321 4.95 -5.34 -18.70
N VAL A 322 5.27 -4.42 -17.78
CA VAL A 322 5.06 -2.98 -17.97
C VAL A 322 5.88 -2.45 -19.16
N LYS A 323 7.13 -2.87 -19.32
CA LYS A 323 7.97 -2.50 -20.48
C LYS A 323 7.40 -3.01 -21.81
N SER A 324 6.78 -4.19 -21.80
CA SER A 324 6.15 -4.79 -22.98
C SER A 324 4.88 -4.04 -23.39
N ILE A 325 4.00 -3.75 -22.44
CA ILE A 325 2.71 -3.08 -22.69
C ILE A 325 2.86 -1.59 -22.96
N LYS A 326 3.84 -0.94 -22.31
CA LYS A 326 4.06 0.52 -22.37
C LYS A 326 2.78 1.33 -22.04
N PRO A 327 2.19 1.14 -20.85
CA PRO A 327 1.01 1.90 -20.45
C PRO A 327 1.32 3.39 -20.36
N GLN A 328 0.29 4.24 -20.41
CA GLN A 328 0.45 5.69 -20.21
C GLN A 328 0.90 6.01 -18.78
N ALA A 329 0.41 5.24 -17.80
CA ALA A 329 0.87 5.34 -16.43
C ALA A 329 0.97 3.98 -15.73
N VAL A 330 1.79 3.92 -14.70
CA VAL A 330 1.87 2.82 -13.75
C VAL A 330 1.86 3.36 -12.32
N LEU A 331 1.14 2.68 -11.43
CA LEU A 331 1.06 2.98 -10.00
C LEU A 331 1.63 1.82 -9.19
N PHE A 332 2.65 2.11 -8.37
CA PHE A 332 3.16 1.17 -7.38
C PHE A 332 2.55 1.49 -6.01
N VAL A 333 1.85 0.53 -5.42
CA VAL A 333 1.32 0.64 -4.05
C VAL A 333 1.91 -0.50 -3.22
N ILE A 334 2.83 -0.15 -2.31
CA ILE A 334 3.59 -1.12 -1.53
C ILE A 334 3.43 -0.73 -0.06
N HIS A 335 3.06 -1.69 0.78
CA HIS A 335 3.03 -1.48 2.22
C HIS A 335 4.45 -1.54 2.81
N TRP A 336 5.23 -0.47 2.65
CA TRP A 336 6.67 -0.45 2.91
C TRP A 336 7.05 -0.91 4.32
N VAL A 337 6.35 -0.43 5.36
CA VAL A 337 6.66 -0.79 6.77
C VAL A 337 6.35 -2.25 7.10
N GLN A 338 5.53 -2.93 6.31
CA GLN A 338 5.29 -4.36 6.47
C GLN A 338 6.50 -5.20 6.02
N TYR A 339 7.26 -4.74 5.01
CA TYR A 339 8.26 -5.58 4.33
C TYR A 339 9.71 -5.10 4.44
N ILE A 340 9.94 -3.84 4.80
CA ILE A 340 11.29 -3.28 5.01
C ILE A 340 11.54 -3.17 6.52
N ASN A 341 12.12 -4.22 7.10
CA ASN A 341 12.31 -4.36 8.54
C ASN A 341 13.70 -4.97 8.86
N PRO A 342 14.81 -4.27 8.55
CA PRO A 342 16.15 -4.81 8.67
C PRO A 342 16.50 -5.11 10.15
N GLY A 343 16.93 -6.34 10.41
CA GLY A 343 17.39 -6.82 11.72
C GLY A 343 18.58 -7.79 11.63
N GLY A 344 19.06 -8.04 10.43
CA GLY A 344 20.24 -8.87 10.17
C GLY A 344 21.54 -8.19 10.59
N ARG A 345 22.59 -9.00 10.73
CA ARG A 345 23.92 -8.50 11.12
C ARG A 345 24.47 -7.55 10.06
N SER A 346 25.05 -6.44 10.52
CA SER A 346 25.66 -5.41 9.66
C SER A 346 26.98 -5.85 9.02
N ASP A 347 27.63 -6.90 9.54
CA ASP A 347 28.88 -7.44 9.01
C ASP A 347 28.68 -8.57 7.99
N ARG A 348 27.42 -8.98 7.73
CA ARG A 348 27.12 -10.00 6.74
C ARG A 348 27.39 -9.43 5.33
N PRO A 349 28.27 -10.05 4.53
CA PRO A 349 28.49 -9.62 3.15
C PRO A 349 27.20 -9.66 2.33
N TYR A 350 27.00 -8.63 1.50
CA TYR A 350 25.90 -8.61 0.55
C TYR A 350 26.01 -9.76 -0.45
N THR A 351 24.89 -10.44 -0.69
CA THR A 351 24.74 -11.47 -1.73
C THR A 351 23.51 -11.16 -2.55
N GLY A 352 23.66 -11.03 -3.86
CA GLY A 352 22.53 -10.83 -4.78
C GLY A 352 21.78 -12.14 -5.06
N PRO A 353 20.45 -12.12 -5.22
CA PRO A 353 19.55 -10.97 -5.04
C PRO A 353 19.38 -10.59 -3.56
N PRO A 354 18.99 -9.34 -3.25
CA PRO A 354 18.82 -8.90 -1.86
C PRO A 354 17.81 -9.76 -1.12
N ASN A 355 18.00 -9.90 0.20
CA ASN A 355 17.08 -10.67 1.04
C ASN A 355 15.84 -9.84 1.39
N CYS A 356 14.66 -10.46 1.25
CA CYS A 356 13.44 -9.91 1.81
C CYS A 356 13.27 -10.34 3.26
N CYS A 357 12.55 -9.53 4.05
CA CYS A 357 11.93 -10.04 5.26
C CYS A 357 10.91 -11.14 4.92
N LEU A 358 10.99 -12.23 5.70
CA LEU A 358 10.12 -13.39 5.59
C LEU A 358 8.85 -13.24 6.44
N ILE A 359 8.99 -12.56 7.58
CA ILE A 359 7.90 -12.28 8.52
C ILE A 359 7.55 -10.80 8.41
N GLU A 360 6.29 -10.54 8.14
CA GLU A 360 5.73 -9.21 7.95
C GLU A 360 5.65 -8.43 9.27
N GLY A 361 5.90 -7.12 9.21
CA GLY A 361 5.76 -6.20 10.35
C GLY A 361 6.75 -6.43 11.50
N GLN A 362 7.74 -7.31 11.32
CA GLN A 362 8.74 -7.61 12.35
C GLN A 362 10.15 -7.41 11.81
N THR A 363 11.02 -6.88 12.67
CA THR A 363 12.47 -6.86 12.46
C THR A 363 12.96 -8.27 12.13
N CYS A 364 13.52 -8.46 10.94
CA CYS A 364 13.87 -9.78 10.41
C CYS A 364 15.39 -9.98 10.33
N LYS A 365 15.88 -11.18 10.67
CA LYS A 365 17.32 -11.46 10.74
C LYS A 365 17.95 -11.66 9.35
N GLU A 366 17.11 -11.93 8.36
CA GLU A 366 17.50 -12.24 7.00
C GLU A 366 17.84 -10.96 6.22
N GLN A 367 17.17 -9.84 6.49
CA GLN A 367 17.41 -8.56 5.85
C GLN A 367 18.30 -7.67 6.72
N ASN A 368 19.40 -7.18 6.17
CA ASN A 368 20.20 -6.11 6.78
C ASN A 368 20.10 -4.81 5.94
N MET A 369 20.78 -3.75 6.38
CA MET A 369 20.75 -2.47 5.67
C MET A 369 21.38 -2.52 4.26
N ASP A 370 22.29 -3.46 3.99
CA ASP A 370 22.84 -3.65 2.64
C ASP A 370 21.78 -4.21 1.68
N ASP A 371 20.94 -5.15 2.16
CA ASP A 371 19.79 -5.63 1.38
C ASP A 371 18.79 -4.51 1.13
N VAL A 372 18.47 -3.69 2.14
CA VAL A 372 17.56 -2.54 1.99
C VAL A 372 18.10 -1.55 0.96
N THR A 373 19.39 -1.22 1.04
CA THR A 373 20.05 -0.33 0.08
C THR A 373 20.00 -0.90 -1.33
N ALA A 374 20.26 -2.20 -1.49
CA ALA A 374 20.18 -2.87 -2.79
C ALA A 374 18.74 -2.92 -3.33
N ILE A 375 17.74 -3.14 -2.48
CA ILE A 375 16.31 -3.09 -2.84
C ILE A 375 15.97 -1.73 -3.45
N PHE A 376 16.26 -0.63 -2.74
CA PHE A 376 15.93 0.71 -3.24
C PHE A 376 16.74 1.10 -4.47
N LYS A 377 18.00 0.68 -4.56
CA LYS A 377 18.82 0.88 -5.76
C LYS A 377 18.23 0.18 -6.99
N ILE A 378 17.88 -1.10 -6.89
CA ILE A 378 17.29 -1.85 -8.00
C ILE A 378 15.91 -1.28 -8.35
N PHE A 379 15.11 -0.92 -7.35
CA PHE A 379 13.80 -0.29 -7.57
C PHE A 379 13.94 1.01 -8.35
N GLN A 380 14.82 1.92 -7.90
CA GLN A 380 15.11 3.16 -8.61
C GLN A 380 15.57 2.89 -10.04
N GLU A 381 16.55 2.00 -10.25
CA GLU A 381 17.07 1.67 -11.59
C GLU A 381 15.99 1.14 -12.54
N GLU A 382 15.12 0.25 -12.10
CA GLU A 382 14.03 -0.27 -12.95
C GLU A 382 12.94 0.77 -13.18
N VAL A 383 12.58 1.57 -12.18
CA VAL A 383 11.60 2.66 -12.35
C VAL A 383 12.14 3.75 -13.28
N SER A 384 13.43 4.10 -13.21
CA SER A 384 14.09 5.02 -14.14
C SER A 384 13.97 4.54 -15.59
N LYS A 385 14.04 3.22 -15.82
CA LYS A 385 13.86 2.66 -17.17
C LYS A 385 12.43 2.85 -17.66
N LEU A 386 11.43 2.70 -16.78
CA LEU A 386 10.02 2.95 -17.14
C LEU A 386 9.78 4.42 -17.48
N THR A 387 10.28 5.35 -16.65
CA THR A 387 10.13 6.79 -16.91
C THR A 387 10.87 7.23 -18.16
N ALA A 388 12.06 6.68 -18.43
CA ALA A 388 12.80 6.93 -19.68
C ALA A 388 12.07 6.44 -20.94
N MET A 389 11.11 5.50 -20.81
CA MET A 389 10.24 5.06 -21.90
C MET A 389 9.02 5.99 -22.11
N GLY A 390 8.90 7.08 -21.34
CA GLY A 390 7.78 8.01 -21.38
C GLY A 390 6.56 7.56 -20.56
N ILE A 391 6.67 6.49 -19.77
CA ILE A 391 5.61 6.03 -18.88
C ILE A 391 5.56 6.95 -17.66
N LYS A 392 4.38 7.46 -17.31
CA LYS A 392 4.20 8.22 -16.08
C LYS A 392 4.17 7.26 -14.89
N VAL A 393 5.20 7.29 -14.06
CA VAL A 393 5.29 6.39 -12.89
C VAL A 393 4.86 7.14 -11.63
N PHE A 394 3.91 6.55 -10.91
CA PHE A 394 3.48 6.98 -9.58
C PHE A 394 3.85 5.93 -8.55
N VAL A 395 4.29 6.37 -7.38
CA VAL A 395 4.59 5.50 -6.24
C VAL A 395 3.86 6.06 -5.02
N VAL A 396 3.10 5.22 -4.35
CA VAL A 396 2.45 5.58 -3.08
C VAL A 396 3.49 5.54 -1.97
N ASP A 397 3.59 6.66 -1.25
CA ASP A 397 4.42 6.80 -0.06
C ASP A 397 3.88 5.94 1.08
N GLN A 398 4.70 5.73 2.11
CA GLN A 398 4.17 5.16 3.34
C GLN A 398 3.44 6.24 4.14
N SER A 399 2.11 6.15 4.15
CA SER A 399 1.25 6.98 4.98
C SER A 399 1.37 6.60 6.47
N PRO A 400 0.99 7.53 7.40
CA PRO A 400 0.94 7.22 8.81
C PRO A 400 0.07 6.01 9.12
N GLU A 401 0.66 5.09 9.87
CA GLU A 401 0.02 3.85 10.27
C GLU A 401 0.47 3.50 11.69
N TYR A 402 -0.51 3.42 12.58
CA TYR A 402 -0.35 3.08 13.98
C TYR A 402 -1.44 2.08 14.37
N GLU A 403 -1.16 1.22 15.35
CA GLU A 403 -2.08 0.18 15.80
C GLU A 403 -3.44 0.74 16.26
N ASP A 404 -3.42 1.90 16.91
CA ASP A 404 -4.61 2.56 17.44
C ASP A 404 -5.45 3.29 16.36
N MET A 405 -4.93 3.44 15.14
CA MET A 405 -5.74 3.90 14.01
C MET A 405 -6.76 2.85 13.56
N SER A 406 -6.52 1.58 13.87
CA SER A 406 -7.46 0.50 13.57
C SER A 406 -8.68 0.56 14.51
N PRO A 407 -9.92 0.52 13.98
CA PRO A 407 -11.14 0.54 14.77
C PRO A 407 -11.33 -0.70 15.67
N ASN A 408 -10.52 -1.75 15.50
CA ASN A 408 -10.60 -3.01 16.27
C ASN A 408 -10.62 -2.81 17.80
N HIS A 409 -10.03 -1.71 18.29
CA HIS A 409 -9.85 -1.46 19.73
C HIS A 409 -10.64 -0.26 20.24
N TRP A 410 -11.53 0.33 19.42
CA TRP A 410 -12.27 1.54 19.81
C TRP A 410 -13.56 1.25 20.59
N ILE A 411 -14.12 0.04 20.45
CA ILE A 411 -15.39 -0.33 21.09
C ILE A 411 -15.12 -0.76 22.54
N ASN A 412 -15.87 -0.18 23.48
CA ASN A 412 -15.90 -0.57 24.88
C ASN A 412 -17.37 -0.70 25.34
N GLY A 413 -17.88 -1.93 25.36
CA GLY A 413 -19.30 -2.20 25.57
C GLY A 413 -20.16 -1.55 24.48
N ASP A 414 -21.11 -0.71 24.89
CA ASP A 414 -22.01 0.04 23.99
C ASP A 414 -21.49 1.44 23.64
N SER A 415 -20.20 1.70 23.93
CA SER A 415 -19.57 3.00 23.69
C SER A 415 -18.38 2.88 22.74
N VAL A 416 -18.10 3.97 22.03
CA VAL A 416 -16.92 4.12 21.18
C VAL A 416 -15.99 5.15 21.80
N LYS A 417 -14.71 4.81 21.89
CA LYS A 417 -13.63 5.73 22.26
C LYS A 417 -12.61 5.79 21.12
N VAL A 418 -12.77 6.80 20.26
CA VAL A 418 -11.77 7.10 19.23
C VAL A 418 -10.49 7.60 19.91
N PRO A 419 -9.30 7.06 19.57
CA PRO A 419 -8.04 7.56 20.09
C PRO A 419 -7.74 8.99 19.65
N LYS A 420 -6.65 9.55 20.18
CA LYS A 420 -6.22 10.88 19.77
C LYS A 420 -5.63 10.81 18.36
N PRO A 421 -5.92 11.79 17.49
CA PRO A 421 -5.27 11.91 16.19
C PRO A 421 -3.73 11.94 16.29
N HIS A 422 -3.08 11.40 15.27
CA HIS A 422 -1.63 11.45 15.12
C HIS A 422 -1.19 12.67 14.31
N SER A 423 0.11 12.97 14.38
CA SER A 423 0.74 14.04 13.61
C SER A 423 1.50 13.46 12.41
N HIS A 424 1.24 14.01 11.22
CA HIS A 424 1.91 13.61 9.97
C HIS A 424 3.42 13.89 10.05
N SER A 425 3.81 15.05 10.54
CA SER A 425 5.21 15.43 10.75
C SER A 425 5.91 14.56 11.79
N SER A 426 5.19 14.14 12.84
CA SER A 426 5.73 13.21 13.84
C SER A 426 6.01 11.84 13.23
N TYR A 427 5.07 11.32 12.43
CA TYR A 427 5.28 10.07 11.68
C TYR A 427 6.47 10.18 10.72
N LYS A 428 6.56 11.28 9.97
CA LYS A 428 7.68 11.54 9.06
C LYS A 428 9.02 11.55 9.77
N LYS A 429 9.09 12.13 10.96
CA LYS A 429 10.31 12.14 11.79
C LYS A 429 10.63 10.72 12.30
N GLU A 430 9.63 9.99 12.77
CA GLU A 430 9.79 8.63 13.29
C GLU A 430 10.25 7.65 12.21
N LYS A 431 9.61 7.69 11.03
CA LYS A 431 9.89 6.81 9.90
C LYS A 431 10.88 7.40 8.89
N GLY A 432 11.54 8.50 9.22
CA GLY A 432 12.43 9.22 8.30
C GLY A 432 13.53 8.34 7.70
N TRP A 433 14.03 7.35 8.44
CA TRP A 433 15.03 6.40 7.92
C TRP A 433 14.52 5.61 6.69
N LEU A 434 13.23 5.27 6.64
CA LEU A 434 12.59 4.53 5.55
C LEU A 434 12.06 5.49 4.48
N LEU A 435 11.33 6.54 4.91
CA LEU A 435 10.74 7.51 4.00
C LEU A 435 11.79 8.20 3.14
N ASN A 436 12.95 8.57 3.70
CA ASN A 436 14.03 9.18 2.94
C ASN A 436 14.56 8.26 1.82
N LEU A 437 14.56 6.93 2.03
CA LEU A 437 14.98 5.96 1.01
C LEU A 437 13.93 5.86 -0.11
N ILE A 438 12.64 5.80 0.24
CA ILE A 438 11.54 5.81 -0.72
C ILE A 438 11.59 7.08 -1.56
N HIS A 439 11.65 8.25 -0.91
CA HIS A 439 11.66 9.55 -1.57
C HIS A 439 12.87 9.70 -2.48
N SER A 440 14.06 9.32 -2.02
CA SER A 440 15.28 9.38 -2.83
C SER A 440 15.21 8.48 -4.06
N ALA A 441 14.69 7.25 -3.91
CA ALA A 441 14.53 6.32 -5.02
C ALA A 441 13.51 6.82 -6.06
N VAL A 442 12.38 7.38 -5.61
CA VAL A 442 11.33 7.91 -6.50
C VAL A 442 11.81 9.17 -7.23
N ILE A 443 12.41 10.12 -6.51
CA ILE A 443 12.99 11.35 -7.09
C ILE A 443 14.11 10.99 -8.07
N GLY A 444 15.03 10.11 -7.67
CA GLY A 444 16.15 9.66 -8.50
C GLY A 444 15.70 8.89 -9.75
N ALA A 445 14.46 8.39 -9.78
CA ALA A 445 13.86 7.75 -10.93
C ALA A 445 13.03 8.68 -11.82
N ASN A 446 12.94 9.97 -11.49
CA ASN A 446 12.05 10.93 -12.14
C ASN A 446 10.57 10.46 -12.13
N ALA A 447 10.17 9.80 -11.05
CA ALA A 447 8.81 9.34 -10.81
C ALA A 447 8.08 10.31 -9.85
N THR A 448 6.75 10.16 -9.75
CA THR A 448 5.91 10.98 -8.88
C THR A 448 5.57 10.23 -7.61
N LEU A 449 5.85 10.84 -6.46
CA LEU A 449 5.41 10.33 -5.16
C LEU A 449 4.01 10.88 -4.84
N ILE A 450 3.11 10.03 -4.34
CA ILE A 450 1.79 10.43 -3.81
C ILE A 450 1.57 9.85 -2.43
N ASP A 451 0.89 10.56 -1.52
CA ASP A 451 0.59 10.07 -0.17
C ASP A 451 -0.92 9.96 0.01
N TYR A 452 -1.41 8.79 0.42
CA TYR A 452 -2.83 8.60 0.72
C TYR A 452 -3.29 9.44 1.91
N ALA A 453 -2.38 9.76 2.84
CA ALA A 453 -2.66 10.61 3.99
C ALA A 453 -3.09 12.02 3.61
N ASP A 454 -2.74 12.50 2.41
CA ASP A 454 -3.17 13.80 1.89
C ASP A 454 -4.71 13.91 1.82
N ASN A 455 -5.41 12.78 1.77
CA ASN A 455 -6.87 12.72 1.69
C ASN A 455 -7.59 12.51 3.01
N TYR A 456 -6.86 12.14 4.06
CA TYR A 456 -7.42 11.91 5.38
C TYR A 456 -6.65 12.62 6.49
N SER A 457 -5.94 13.70 6.13
CA SER A 457 -5.27 14.58 7.07
C SER A 457 -5.76 16.01 6.90
N HIS A 458 -5.91 16.72 8.01
CA HIS A 458 -6.18 18.16 8.03
C HIS A 458 -4.93 18.90 8.51
N GLY A 459 -4.16 19.44 7.56
CA GLY A 459 -2.84 19.98 7.84
C GLY A 459 -1.93 18.89 8.39
N ASP A 460 -1.37 19.09 9.58
CA ASP A 460 -0.50 18.09 10.24
C ASP A 460 -1.28 16.99 10.99
N THR A 461 -2.61 17.11 11.11
CA THR A 461 -3.42 16.18 11.90
C THR A 461 -3.95 15.05 11.04
N VAL A 462 -3.56 13.81 11.34
CA VAL A 462 -4.08 12.60 10.69
C VAL A 462 -5.44 12.27 11.28
N GLU A 463 -6.49 12.34 10.47
CA GLU A 463 -7.84 12.08 10.91
C GLU A 463 -8.12 10.57 10.97
N PHE A 464 -8.93 10.17 11.95
CA PHE A 464 -9.31 8.76 12.14
C PHE A 464 -10.72 8.48 11.64
N THR A 465 -11.54 9.54 11.56
CA THR A 465 -12.87 9.50 10.98
C THR A 465 -13.11 10.68 10.06
N ASP A 466 -13.99 10.49 9.09
CA ASP A 466 -14.56 11.59 8.29
C ASP A 466 -15.43 12.53 9.17
N ASP A 467 -15.94 13.61 8.56
CA ASP A 467 -16.82 14.58 9.24
C ASP A 467 -18.14 13.98 9.71
N LYS A 468 -18.54 12.83 9.14
CA LYS A 468 -19.74 12.07 9.51
C LYS A 468 -19.46 10.98 10.55
N GLY A 469 -18.22 10.86 11.02
CA GLY A 469 -17.82 9.87 12.02
C GLY A 469 -17.53 8.48 11.48
N HIS A 470 -17.49 8.27 10.16
CA HIS A 470 -17.08 6.98 9.58
C HIS A 470 -15.58 6.78 9.75
N PRO A 471 -15.12 5.62 10.26
CA PRO A 471 -13.70 5.32 10.34
C PRO A 471 -13.01 5.31 8.97
N ILE A 472 -11.83 5.93 8.93
CA ILE A 472 -10.96 5.97 7.75
C ILE A 472 -10.30 4.61 7.51
N MET A 473 -9.82 3.99 8.59
CA MET A 473 -9.15 2.69 8.54
C MET A 473 -10.13 1.55 8.81
N SER A 474 -9.88 0.44 8.13
CA SER A 474 -10.36 -0.90 8.46
C SER A 474 -9.29 -1.59 9.34
N THR A 475 -9.20 -2.92 9.27
CA THR A 475 -8.27 -3.72 10.05
C THR A 475 -6.84 -3.70 9.47
N VAL A 476 -5.85 -3.82 10.36
CA VAL A 476 -4.42 -4.01 10.02
C VAL A 476 -3.87 -2.96 9.05
N GLY A 477 -4.12 -1.68 9.32
CA GLY A 477 -3.53 -0.57 8.55
C GLY A 477 -4.19 -0.25 7.21
N HIS A 478 -5.19 -1.02 6.79
CA HIS A 478 -5.86 -0.76 5.52
C HIS A 478 -6.93 0.33 5.64
N ILE A 479 -7.16 1.07 4.56
CA ILE A 479 -8.24 2.04 4.41
C ILE A 479 -9.57 1.31 4.13
N THR A 480 -10.69 1.79 4.68
CA THR A 480 -12.02 1.25 4.39
C THR A 480 -12.39 1.41 2.91
N THR A 481 -13.16 0.49 2.34
CA THR A 481 -13.72 0.64 0.98
C THR A 481 -14.49 1.96 0.85
N TYR A 482 -15.27 2.33 1.88
CA TYR A 482 -15.98 3.60 1.92
C TYR A 482 -15.02 4.79 1.78
N THR A 483 -13.93 4.81 2.55
CA THR A 483 -12.99 5.94 2.52
C THR A 483 -12.23 6.00 1.22
N ALA A 484 -11.70 4.85 0.75
CA ALA A 484 -11.03 4.78 -0.54
C ALA A 484 -11.94 5.27 -1.67
N ARG A 485 -13.20 4.80 -1.70
CA ARG A 485 -14.18 5.20 -2.72
C ARG A 485 -14.42 6.71 -2.71
N ASN A 486 -14.72 7.28 -1.55
CA ASN A 486 -15.25 8.64 -1.48
C ASN A 486 -14.16 9.72 -1.37
N TYR A 487 -13.07 9.44 -0.68
CA TYR A 487 -12.12 10.47 -0.24
C TYR A 487 -10.73 10.35 -0.82
N LEU A 488 -10.32 9.19 -1.35
CA LEU A 488 -8.95 8.97 -1.86
C LEU A 488 -8.68 9.64 -3.23
N THR A 489 -8.91 10.96 -3.31
CA THR A 489 -8.84 11.75 -4.53
C THR A 489 -7.41 11.92 -5.07
N VAL A 490 -6.38 11.63 -4.29
CA VAL A 490 -4.99 11.64 -4.74
C VAL A 490 -4.76 10.65 -5.89
N VAL A 491 -5.56 9.59 -5.97
CA VAL A 491 -5.55 8.60 -7.07
C VAL A 491 -6.08 9.18 -8.38
N ASP A 492 -6.91 10.23 -8.34
CA ASP A 492 -7.52 10.82 -9.54
C ASP A 492 -6.46 11.30 -10.53
N GLN A 493 -5.34 11.84 -10.03
CA GLN A 493 -4.24 12.30 -10.87
C GLN A 493 -3.58 11.17 -11.65
N VAL A 494 -3.57 9.95 -11.10
CA VAL A 494 -3.01 8.75 -11.72
C VAL A 494 -3.89 8.32 -12.90
N VAL A 495 -5.21 8.34 -12.71
CA VAL A 495 -6.18 8.06 -13.78
C VAL A 495 -6.09 9.12 -14.87
N ASN A 496 -6.03 10.40 -14.50
CA ASN A 496 -5.88 11.50 -15.45
C ASN A 496 -4.58 11.38 -16.25
N ALA A 497 -3.48 10.96 -15.61
CA ALA A 497 -2.20 10.74 -16.26
C ALA A 497 -2.22 9.57 -17.27
N ALA A 498 -3.07 8.56 -17.03
CA ALA A 498 -3.24 7.41 -17.90
C ALA A 498 -4.22 7.64 -19.05
N THR A 499 -5.13 8.61 -18.92
CA THR A 499 -6.17 8.87 -19.92
C THR A 499 -5.58 9.58 -21.13
N LEU A 500 -5.83 9.05 -22.33
CA LEU A 500 -5.49 9.72 -23.58
C LEU A 500 -6.59 10.71 -23.94
N SER A 501 -6.20 11.97 -24.13
CA SER A 501 -7.07 13.00 -24.71
C SER A 501 -7.15 12.77 -26.22
N HIS A 502 -8.33 12.40 -26.72
CA HIS A 502 -8.62 12.39 -28.15
C HIS A 502 -9.03 13.77 -28.66
#